data_AF-A0A3D1J714-F1
#
_entry.id   AF-A0A3D1J714-F1
#
_cell.length_a   1.000
_cell.length_b   1.000
_cell.length_c   1.000
_cell.angle_alpha   90.00
_cell.angle_beta   90.00
_cell.angle_gamma   90.00
#
_symmetry.space_group_name_H-M   'P 1'
#
loop_
_entity.id
_entity.type
_entity.pdbx_description
1 polymer ?
#
loop_
_entity_poly.entity_id
_entity_poly.type
_entity_poly.pdbx_seq_one_letter_code
_entity_poly.pdbx_strand_id
1 'polypeptide(L)'
;MTRKARTKRTSRTTHSSPPEPRETLWRTLLTFNVTRVVIAIVLLLFLSFNAKKDGGAASQYGNLNTCIAYLVLAAVFAILAAYRRRRFLLQLLPQIAIDITVISILYVSAGSAKSGLAILYLFPLAGVAVLAPMLVALFWASAVTLFLLAESLYQALDTPLDPTFSQSGLYGAAFFAAVIVINRLAARLIKQEDLAAQRGRDLRVQEAINRMVIADMGDGILVVGPEGNVLTANPAAERMLGLSIPYDKPTYRLSEMSALMPIADAFFTWIGQSSAPAEGKAEASVFVVVKP
;
A
#
# COMPACT_ATOMS: atom_id res chain seq x y z
N MET A 1 22.06 -12.12 -52.74
CA MET A 1 20.92 -12.02 -51.78
C MET A 1 21.43 -12.32 -50.37
N THR A 2 21.68 -11.30 -49.54
CA THR A 2 21.90 -11.49 -48.09
C THR A 2 21.42 -10.25 -47.34
N ARG A 3 20.22 -10.35 -46.77
CA ARG A 3 19.54 -9.31 -45.98
C ARG A 3 20.21 -9.18 -44.60
N LYS A 4 20.75 -8.00 -44.28
CA LYS A 4 21.12 -7.62 -42.91
C LYS A 4 19.85 -7.35 -42.10
N ALA A 5 19.54 -8.23 -41.14
CA ALA A 5 18.47 -8.02 -40.18
C ALA A 5 18.93 -7.04 -39.08
N ARG A 6 18.23 -5.91 -38.99
CA ARG A 6 18.42 -4.85 -38.00
C ARG A 6 17.68 -5.24 -36.72
N THR A 7 18.41 -5.62 -35.68
CA THR A 7 17.86 -5.97 -34.37
C THR A 7 17.31 -4.72 -33.69
N LYS A 8 15.98 -4.61 -33.63
CA LYS A 8 15.24 -3.54 -32.96
C LYS A 8 15.27 -3.80 -31.45
N ARG A 9 16.12 -3.07 -30.74
CA ARG A 9 16.23 -3.11 -29.27
C ARG A 9 15.00 -2.40 -28.69
N THR A 10 13.96 -3.15 -28.35
CA THR A 10 12.79 -2.64 -27.63
C THR A 10 13.20 -2.38 -26.18
N SER A 11 13.40 -1.11 -25.86
CA SER A 11 13.49 -0.61 -24.49
C SER A 11 12.15 -0.88 -23.78
N ARG A 12 12.13 -1.93 -22.97
CA ARG A 12 10.99 -2.30 -22.12
C ARG A 12 10.91 -1.29 -20.97
N THR A 13 10.11 -0.25 -21.14
CA THR A 13 9.71 0.63 -20.03
C THR A 13 9.01 -0.25 -18.99
N THR A 14 9.60 -0.36 -17.81
CA THR A 14 9.03 -1.10 -16.68
C THR A 14 7.84 -0.31 -16.14
N HIS A 15 6.65 -0.58 -16.68
CA HIS A 15 5.40 -0.17 -16.03
C HIS A 15 5.32 -0.89 -14.68
N SER A 16 5.51 -0.14 -13.58
CA SER A 16 5.21 -0.60 -12.24
C SER A 16 3.69 -0.62 -12.06
N SER A 17 3.04 -1.69 -12.50
CA SER A 17 1.68 -2.01 -12.09
C SER A 17 1.63 -2.10 -10.56
N PRO A 18 0.57 -1.60 -9.90
CA PRO A 18 0.41 -1.78 -8.46
C PRO A 18 0.45 -3.29 -8.14
N PRO A 19 1.06 -3.70 -7.02
CA PRO A 19 1.14 -5.10 -6.64
C PRO A 19 -0.26 -5.71 -6.55
N GLU A 20 -0.45 -6.88 -7.17
CA GLU A 20 -1.68 -7.66 -7.08
C GLU A 20 -2.05 -7.93 -5.60
N PRO A 21 -3.34 -7.94 -5.20
CA PRO A 21 -3.76 -8.10 -3.80
C PRO A 21 -3.15 -9.31 -3.08
N ARG A 22 -2.84 -10.38 -3.82
CA ARG A 22 -2.17 -11.58 -3.28
C ARG A 22 -0.71 -11.33 -2.88
N GLU A 23 0.02 -10.48 -3.59
CA GLU A 23 1.41 -10.13 -3.26
C GLU A 23 1.48 -9.24 -2.01
N THR A 24 0.51 -8.34 -1.83
CA THR A 24 0.41 -7.51 -0.61
C THR A 24 0.13 -8.37 0.62
N LEU A 25 -0.86 -9.27 0.56
CA LEU A 25 -1.15 -10.22 1.65
C LEU A 25 0.04 -11.12 1.98
N TRP A 26 0.78 -11.56 0.95
CA TRP A 26 1.98 -12.36 1.12
C TRP A 26 3.11 -11.61 1.83
N ARG A 27 3.34 -10.35 1.45
CA ARG A 27 4.32 -9.47 2.11
C ARG A 27 3.95 -9.27 3.58
N THR A 28 2.67 -9.03 3.87
CA THR A 28 2.20 -8.90 5.26
C THR A 28 2.43 -10.19 6.06
N LEU A 29 2.23 -11.37 5.46
CA LEU A 29 2.53 -12.66 6.11
C LEU A 29 4.03 -12.87 6.37
N LEU A 30 4.89 -12.46 5.45
CA LEU A 30 6.35 -12.51 5.67
C LEU A 30 6.74 -11.60 6.83
N THR A 31 6.24 -10.36 6.86
CA THR A 31 6.46 -9.44 7.98
C THR A 31 5.94 -10.02 9.30
N PHE A 32 4.78 -10.68 9.29
CA PHE A 32 4.22 -11.36 10.45
C PHE A 32 5.09 -12.53 10.95
N ASN A 33 5.71 -13.30 10.05
CA ASN A 33 6.64 -14.36 10.46
C ASN A 33 7.93 -13.78 11.07
N VAL A 34 8.42 -12.64 10.58
CA VAL A 34 9.59 -11.97 11.17
C VAL A 34 9.26 -11.52 12.60
N THR A 35 8.11 -10.89 12.84
CA THR A 35 7.71 -10.47 14.19
C THR A 35 7.51 -11.66 15.13
N ARG A 36 7.07 -12.82 14.62
CA ARG A 36 7.01 -14.07 15.40
C ARG A 36 8.39 -14.54 15.87
N VAL A 37 9.41 -14.48 15.02
CA VAL A 37 10.80 -14.82 15.40
C VAL A 37 11.30 -13.88 16.48
N VAL A 38 11.04 -12.57 16.35
CA VAL A 38 11.41 -11.58 17.38
C VAL A 38 10.75 -11.91 18.71
N ILE A 39 9.47 -12.27 18.72
CA ILE A 39 8.75 -12.61 19.96
C ILE A 39 9.28 -13.91 20.57
N ALA A 40 9.59 -14.92 19.75
CA ALA A 40 10.22 -16.14 20.22
C ALA A 40 11.56 -15.84 20.93
N ILE A 41 12.37 -14.93 20.37
CA ILE A 41 13.63 -14.48 20.98
C ILE A 41 13.37 -13.72 22.29
N VAL A 42 12.41 -12.79 22.30
CA VAL A 42 12.06 -12.01 23.51
C VAL A 42 11.57 -12.93 24.63
N LEU A 43 10.74 -13.91 24.31
CA LEU A 43 10.27 -14.93 25.26
C LEU A 43 11.43 -15.75 25.83
N LEU A 44 12.35 -16.19 24.96
CA LEU A 44 13.52 -16.95 25.37
C LEU A 44 14.41 -16.13 26.31
N LEU A 45 14.62 -14.84 26.01
CA LEU A 45 15.36 -13.93 26.88
C LEU A 45 14.63 -13.70 28.21
N PHE A 46 13.33 -13.41 28.17
CA PHE A 46 12.51 -13.18 29.37
C PHE A 46 12.59 -14.37 30.33
N LEU A 47 12.43 -15.59 29.81
CA LEU A 47 12.56 -16.80 30.62
C LEU A 47 13.99 -17.04 31.08
N SER A 48 15.01 -16.74 30.27
CA SER A 48 16.41 -16.86 30.68
C SER A 48 16.80 -15.91 31.83
N PHE A 49 16.19 -14.72 31.89
CA PHE A 49 16.40 -13.77 32.99
C PHE A 49 15.61 -14.13 34.23
N ASN A 50 14.34 -14.51 34.11
CA ASN A 50 13.53 -14.97 35.25
C ASN A 50 14.02 -16.31 35.78
N ALA A 51 14.66 -17.11 34.94
CA ALA A 51 15.26 -18.37 35.33
C ALA A 51 16.35 -18.23 36.40
N LYS A 52 17.07 -17.11 36.41
CA LYS A 52 18.07 -16.84 37.44
C LYS A 52 17.47 -16.40 38.77
N LYS A 53 16.18 -16.06 38.80
CA LYS A 53 15.51 -15.42 39.94
C LYS A 53 14.65 -16.40 40.74
N ASP A 54 13.95 -17.31 40.06
CA ASP A 54 13.12 -18.34 40.70
C ASP A 54 13.80 -19.72 40.58
N GLY A 55 14.34 -20.24 41.69
CA GLY A 55 15.11 -21.49 41.77
C GLY A 55 14.31 -22.80 41.54
N GLY A 56 13.18 -22.74 40.85
CA GLY A 56 12.33 -23.88 40.53
C GLY A 56 12.82 -24.65 39.30
N ALA A 57 13.82 -25.50 39.47
CA ALA A 57 14.49 -26.18 38.35
C ALA A 57 13.54 -27.03 37.46
N ALA A 58 12.50 -27.66 38.01
CA ALA A 58 11.65 -28.61 37.26
C ALA A 58 10.67 -27.94 36.27
N SER A 59 10.00 -26.83 36.64
CA SER A 59 9.11 -26.08 35.73
C SER A 59 9.90 -25.30 34.68
N GLN A 60 11.12 -24.90 35.04
CA GLN A 60 12.03 -24.11 34.24
C GLN A 60 12.58 -24.85 33.01
N TYR A 61 12.95 -26.13 33.14
CA TYR A 61 13.39 -26.94 32.00
C TYR A 61 12.26 -27.18 30.98
N GLY A 62 11.00 -27.32 31.46
CA GLY A 62 9.82 -27.42 30.60
C GLY A 62 9.58 -26.16 29.77
N ASN A 63 9.74 -25.00 30.38
CA ASN A 63 9.55 -23.71 29.71
C ASN A 63 10.65 -23.40 28.70
N LEU A 64 11.91 -23.73 29.00
CA LEU A 64 13.02 -23.55 28.08
C LEU A 64 12.86 -24.43 26.83
N ASN A 65 12.49 -25.70 27.01
CA ASN A 65 12.19 -26.62 25.90
C ASN A 65 11.01 -26.13 25.06
N THR A 66 9.97 -25.58 25.69
CA THR A 66 8.80 -25.01 25.00
C THR A 66 9.21 -23.81 24.13
N CYS A 67 10.09 -22.94 24.63
CA CYS A 67 10.60 -21.81 23.85
C CYS A 67 11.52 -22.22 22.70
N ILE A 68 12.42 -23.20 22.91
CA ILE A 68 13.26 -23.73 21.84
C ILE A 68 12.40 -24.39 20.76
N ALA A 69 11.41 -25.20 21.16
CA ALA A 69 10.46 -25.79 20.24
C ALA A 69 9.68 -24.72 19.46
N TYR A 70 9.24 -23.66 20.13
CA TYR A 70 8.56 -22.54 19.47
C TYR A 70 9.45 -21.80 18.48
N LEU A 71 10.73 -21.59 18.80
CA LEU A 71 11.70 -20.94 17.92
C LEU A 71 11.95 -21.79 16.66
N VAL A 72 12.17 -23.10 16.84
CA VAL A 72 12.32 -24.04 15.72
C VAL A 72 11.07 -24.02 14.84
N LEU A 73 9.90 -24.05 15.45
CA LEU A 73 8.64 -24.12 14.74
C LEU A 73 8.30 -22.79 14.02
N ALA A 74 8.64 -21.65 14.62
CA ALA A 74 8.57 -20.34 13.97
C ALA A 74 9.52 -20.27 12.75
N ALA A 75 10.74 -20.80 12.86
CA ALA A 75 11.69 -20.88 11.75
C ALA A 75 11.16 -21.80 10.63
N VAL A 76 10.60 -22.96 10.97
CA VAL A 76 9.96 -23.86 10.01
C VAL A 76 8.80 -23.16 9.29
N PHE A 77 7.99 -22.37 9.99
CA PHE A 77 6.90 -21.62 9.37
C PHE A 77 7.38 -20.48 8.48
N ALA A 78 8.44 -19.78 8.86
CA ALA A 78 9.07 -18.78 7.99
C ALA A 78 9.59 -19.41 6.70
N ILE A 79 10.22 -20.59 6.78
CA ILE A 79 10.70 -21.34 5.62
C ILE A 79 9.52 -21.87 4.78
N LEU A 80 8.51 -22.47 5.40
CA LEU A 80 7.37 -23.02 4.69
C LEU A 80 6.55 -21.94 3.98
N ALA A 81 6.41 -20.76 4.61
CA ALA A 81 5.90 -19.58 3.96
C ALA A 81 6.79 -19.27 2.74
N ALA A 82 8.08 -19.03 2.90
CA ALA A 82 8.98 -18.72 1.78
C ALA A 82 8.87 -19.69 0.57
N TYR A 83 8.65 -20.99 0.82
CA TYR A 83 8.62 -22.02 -0.23
C TYR A 83 7.24 -22.33 -0.83
N ARG A 84 6.12 -22.13 -0.12
CA ARG A 84 4.81 -22.66 -0.55
C ARG A 84 3.73 -21.58 -0.61
N ARG A 85 3.63 -20.85 -1.72
CA ARG A 85 2.61 -19.78 -1.95
C ARG A 85 1.14 -20.24 -2.07
N ARG A 86 0.83 -21.55 -2.02
CA ARG A 86 -0.54 -22.06 -2.26
C ARG A 86 -1.35 -22.18 -0.96
N ARG A 87 -2.54 -21.56 -0.95
CA ARG A 87 -3.58 -21.57 0.11
C ARG A 87 -3.19 -20.87 1.42
N PHE A 88 -3.07 -19.55 1.35
CA PHE A 88 -2.77 -18.61 2.45
C PHE A 88 -3.49 -18.90 3.78
N LEU A 89 -4.82 -19.04 3.77
CA LEU A 89 -5.61 -19.27 5.00
C LEU A 89 -5.28 -20.60 5.69
N LEU A 90 -4.97 -21.65 4.93
CA LEU A 90 -4.59 -22.95 5.48
C LEU A 90 -3.19 -22.96 6.10
N GLN A 91 -2.35 -21.97 5.80
CA GLN A 91 -1.07 -21.78 6.48
C GLN A 91 -1.23 -20.90 7.72
N LEU A 92 -2.04 -19.85 7.62
CA LEU A 92 -2.25 -18.90 8.72
C LEU A 92 -2.94 -19.54 9.93
N LEU A 93 -4.00 -20.32 9.73
CA LEU A 93 -4.77 -20.91 10.83
C LEU A 93 -3.95 -21.82 11.76
N PRO A 94 -3.22 -22.85 11.28
CA PRO A 94 -2.41 -23.69 12.16
C PRO A 94 -1.28 -22.91 12.82
N GLN A 95 -0.75 -21.90 12.12
CA GLN A 95 0.26 -21.01 12.66
C GLN A 95 -0.25 -20.21 13.87
N ILE A 96 -1.46 -19.66 13.79
CA ILE A 96 -2.09 -18.94 14.91
C ILE A 96 -2.44 -19.89 16.05
N ALA A 97 -2.92 -21.10 15.72
CA ALA A 97 -3.20 -22.13 16.71
C ALA A 97 -1.98 -22.43 17.59
N ILE A 98 -0.82 -22.63 16.96
CA ILE A 98 0.40 -22.98 17.69
C ILE A 98 0.93 -21.81 18.51
N ASP A 99 0.89 -20.58 17.99
CA ASP A 99 1.27 -19.40 18.79
C ASP A 99 0.42 -19.31 20.06
N ILE A 100 -0.91 -19.46 19.92
CA ILE A 100 -1.83 -19.42 21.05
C ILE A 100 -1.51 -20.56 22.03
N THR A 101 -1.35 -21.80 21.55
CA THR A 101 -1.00 -22.94 22.42
C THR A 101 0.30 -22.72 23.18
N VAL A 102 1.35 -22.23 22.52
CA VAL A 102 2.64 -21.96 23.17
C VAL A 102 2.51 -20.87 24.22
N ILE A 103 1.84 -19.77 23.89
CA ILE A 103 1.60 -18.68 24.84
C ILE A 103 0.73 -19.17 26.01
N SER A 104 -0.24 -20.07 25.77
CA SER A 104 -1.06 -20.70 26.80
C SER A 104 -0.25 -21.55 27.77
N ILE A 105 0.64 -22.40 27.27
CA ILE A 105 1.53 -23.21 28.11
C ILE A 105 2.40 -22.28 28.97
N LEU A 106 3.02 -21.27 28.35
CA LEU A 106 3.87 -20.32 29.07
C LEU A 106 3.09 -19.50 30.10
N TYR A 107 1.89 -19.04 29.75
CA TYR A 107 1.01 -18.29 30.64
C TYR A 107 0.70 -19.07 31.92
N VAL A 108 0.25 -20.33 31.81
CA VAL A 108 -0.06 -21.17 32.96
C VAL A 108 1.20 -21.45 33.78
N SER A 109 2.30 -21.80 33.11
CA SER A 109 3.57 -22.12 33.79
C SER A 109 4.18 -20.94 34.56
N ALA A 110 3.87 -19.70 34.16
CA ALA A 110 4.40 -18.49 34.77
C ALA A 110 3.53 -17.96 35.93
N GLY A 111 2.50 -18.70 36.35
CA GLY A 111 1.56 -18.24 37.37
C GLY A 111 0.39 -17.42 36.82
N SER A 112 0.02 -17.67 35.56
CA SER A 112 -1.16 -17.12 34.88
C SER A 112 -1.22 -15.59 34.97
N ALA A 113 -2.33 -15.01 35.44
CA ALA A 113 -2.56 -13.56 35.37
C ALA A 113 -1.56 -12.73 36.19
N LYS A 114 -0.88 -13.31 37.19
CA LYS A 114 0.17 -12.63 37.97
C LYS A 114 1.44 -12.38 37.14
N SER A 115 1.66 -13.16 36.07
CA SER A 115 2.86 -13.06 35.22
C SER A 115 2.87 -11.88 34.25
N GLY A 116 1.70 -11.29 33.96
CA GLY A 116 1.53 -10.30 32.90
C GLY A 116 1.65 -10.85 31.47
N LEU A 117 1.90 -12.16 31.28
CA LEU A 117 2.07 -12.77 29.96
C LEU A 117 0.79 -12.80 29.11
N ALA A 118 -0.39 -12.53 29.70
CA ALA A 118 -1.64 -12.43 28.95
C ALA A 118 -1.53 -11.44 27.78
N ILE A 119 -0.79 -10.33 27.93
CA ILE A 119 -0.66 -9.32 26.86
C ILE A 119 -0.04 -9.89 25.57
N LEU A 120 0.75 -10.97 25.65
CA LEU A 120 1.37 -11.58 24.48
C LEU A 120 0.35 -12.17 23.50
N TYR A 121 -0.85 -12.56 23.95
CA TYR A 121 -1.91 -13.00 23.04
C TYR A 121 -2.34 -11.92 22.05
N LEU A 122 -2.11 -10.64 22.34
CA LEU A 122 -2.40 -9.55 21.42
C LEU A 122 -1.64 -9.72 20.10
N PHE A 123 -0.46 -10.34 20.12
CA PHE A 123 0.34 -10.52 18.92
C PHE A 123 -0.28 -11.46 17.88
N PRO A 124 -0.54 -12.76 18.18
CA PRO A 124 -1.20 -13.63 17.21
C PRO A 124 -2.61 -13.13 16.88
N LEU A 125 -3.31 -12.51 17.83
CA LEU A 125 -4.64 -11.93 17.60
C LEU A 125 -4.60 -10.74 16.63
N ALA A 126 -3.62 -9.84 16.75
CA ALA A 126 -3.43 -8.75 15.80
C ALA A 126 -3.07 -9.29 14.41
N GLY A 127 -2.22 -10.31 14.33
CA GLY A 127 -1.88 -10.98 13.07
C GLY A 127 -3.11 -11.52 12.36
N VAL A 128 -3.92 -12.34 13.05
CA VAL A 128 -5.15 -12.88 12.44
C VAL A 128 -6.19 -11.79 12.17
N ALA A 129 -6.24 -10.71 12.98
CA ALA A 129 -7.10 -9.58 12.74
C ALA A 129 -6.74 -8.79 11.47
N VAL A 130 -5.46 -8.70 11.10
CA VAL A 130 -5.04 -8.04 9.85
C VAL A 130 -5.19 -8.98 8.66
N LEU A 131 -4.84 -10.27 8.82
CA LEU A 131 -4.70 -11.20 7.69
C LEU A 131 -5.97 -12.02 7.38
N ALA A 132 -6.92 -12.16 8.31
CA ALA A 132 -8.09 -13.02 8.15
C ALA A 132 -9.41 -12.24 8.15
N PRO A 133 -10.50 -12.86 7.65
CA PRO A 133 -11.84 -12.30 7.78
C PRO A 133 -12.24 -12.09 9.24
N MET A 134 -13.06 -11.08 9.50
CA MET A 134 -13.55 -10.70 10.84
C MET A 134 -14.03 -11.89 11.68
N LEU A 135 -14.81 -12.81 11.08
CA LEU A 135 -15.34 -13.99 11.78
C LEU A 135 -14.24 -14.92 12.30
N VAL A 136 -13.18 -15.13 11.51
CA VAL A 136 -12.03 -15.97 11.89
C VAL A 136 -11.23 -15.30 12.99
N ALA A 137 -11.02 -13.98 12.90
CA ALA A 137 -10.31 -13.23 13.93
C ALA A 137 -11.07 -13.24 15.27
N LEU A 138 -12.39 -13.06 15.24
CA LEU A 138 -13.25 -13.14 16.43
C LEU A 138 -13.29 -14.55 17.03
N PHE A 139 -13.24 -15.60 16.21
CA PHE A 139 -13.13 -16.97 16.70
C PHE A 139 -11.85 -17.20 17.53
N TRP A 140 -10.70 -16.70 17.05
CA TRP A 140 -9.46 -16.83 17.83
C TRP A 140 -9.48 -15.95 19.09
N ALA A 141 -10.08 -14.75 19.03
CA ALA A 141 -10.26 -13.91 20.21
C ALA A 141 -11.14 -14.59 21.26
N SER A 142 -12.22 -15.26 20.84
CA SER A 142 -13.09 -16.01 21.74
C SER A 142 -12.39 -17.22 22.34
N ALA A 143 -11.60 -17.96 21.54
CA ALA A 143 -10.82 -19.09 22.02
C ALA A 143 -9.81 -18.69 23.11
N VAL A 144 -9.05 -17.61 22.89
CA VAL A 144 -8.12 -17.07 23.89
C VAL A 144 -8.87 -16.60 25.14
N THR A 145 -9.99 -15.88 24.97
CA THR A 145 -10.78 -15.39 26.10
C THR A 145 -11.35 -16.54 26.93
N LEU A 146 -11.88 -17.57 26.28
CA LEU A 146 -12.42 -18.75 26.96
C LEU A 146 -11.32 -19.50 27.71
N PHE A 147 -10.14 -19.63 27.12
CA PHE A 147 -8.98 -20.20 27.79
C PHE A 147 -8.61 -19.40 29.05
N LEU A 148 -8.51 -18.07 28.96
CA LEU A 148 -8.17 -17.22 30.11
C LEU A 148 -9.22 -17.30 31.21
N LEU A 149 -10.52 -17.32 30.86
CA LEU A 149 -11.60 -17.46 31.82
C LEU A 149 -11.61 -18.85 32.47
N ALA A 150 -11.37 -19.91 31.68
CA ALA A 150 -11.29 -21.28 32.19
C ALA A 150 -10.13 -21.44 33.17
N GLU A 151 -8.96 -20.88 32.84
CA GLU A 151 -7.79 -20.88 33.72
C GLU A 151 -8.04 -20.09 35.01
N SER A 152 -8.63 -18.89 34.92
CA SER A 152 -9.01 -18.11 36.11
C SER A 152 -10.05 -18.81 36.97
N LEU A 153 -11.02 -19.50 36.34
CA LEU A 153 -12.03 -20.27 37.06
C LEU A 153 -11.41 -21.46 37.78
N TYR A 154 -10.50 -22.18 37.12
CA TYR A 154 -9.74 -23.28 37.72
C TYR A 154 -8.97 -22.82 38.96
N GLN A 155 -8.27 -21.69 38.87
CA GLN A 155 -7.55 -21.12 40.03
C GLN A 155 -8.47 -20.65 41.16
N ALA A 156 -9.66 -20.15 40.83
CA ALA A 156 -10.64 -19.72 41.82
C ALA A 156 -11.28 -20.90 42.60
N LEU A 157 -11.16 -22.14 42.09
CA LEU A 157 -11.59 -23.34 42.83
C LEU A 157 -10.58 -23.74 43.90
N ASP A 158 -9.28 -23.53 43.66
CA ASP A 158 -8.20 -23.90 44.58
C ASP A 158 -7.86 -22.81 45.61
N THR A 159 -8.19 -21.54 45.34
CA THR A 159 -7.88 -20.40 46.22
C THR A 159 -9.09 -19.47 46.36
N PRO A 160 -9.44 -18.97 47.57
CA PRO A 160 -10.55 -18.04 47.76
C PRO A 160 -10.42 -16.82 46.83
N LEU A 161 -11.55 -16.44 46.21
CA LEU A 161 -11.72 -15.43 45.15
C LEU A 161 -10.74 -14.23 45.25
N ASP A 162 -9.61 -14.36 44.56
CA ASP A 162 -8.64 -13.29 44.31
C ASP A 162 -9.18 -12.35 43.20
N PRO A 163 -8.73 -11.07 43.12
CA PRO A 163 -9.12 -10.11 42.08
C PRO A 163 -8.72 -10.51 40.65
N THR A 164 -8.05 -11.65 40.49
CA THR A 164 -7.54 -12.22 39.24
C THR A 164 -8.65 -12.60 38.25
N PHE A 165 -9.83 -13.00 38.73
CA PHE A 165 -10.97 -13.34 37.87
C PHE A 165 -11.43 -12.14 37.03
N SER A 166 -11.53 -10.96 37.65
CA SER A 166 -11.89 -9.70 36.97
C SER A 166 -10.87 -9.28 35.91
N GLN A 167 -9.58 -9.57 36.13
CA GLN A 167 -8.52 -9.25 35.16
C GLN A 167 -8.65 -10.08 33.88
N SER A 168 -8.97 -11.38 33.97
CA SER A 168 -9.17 -12.21 32.77
C SER A 168 -10.35 -11.77 31.90
N GLY A 169 -11.45 -11.32 32.52
CA GLY A 169 -12.57 -10.72 31.80
C GLY A 169 -12.17 -9.42 31.08
N LEU A 170 -11.36 -8.58 31.74
CA LEU A 170 -10.83 -7.35 31.15
C LEU A 170 -9.90 -7.61 29.97
N TYR A 171 -8.99 -8.59 30.08
CA TYR A 171 -8.14 -9.03 28.97
C TYR A 171 -8.97 -9.51 27.79
N GLY A 172 -9.99 -10.35 28.04
CA GLY A 172 -10.91 -10.80 27.01
C GLY A 172 -11.59 -9.64 26.28
N ALA A 173 -12.21 -8.73 27.02
CA ALA A 173 -12.85 -7.54 26.45
C ALA A 173 -11.86 -6.68 25.64
N ALA A 174 -10.65 -6.47 26.16
CA ALA A 174 -9.60 -5.73 25.47
C ALA A 174 -9.15 -6.40 24.17
N PHE A 175 -9.00 -7.73 24.16
CA PHE A 175 -8.64 -8.46 22.93
C PHE A 175 -9.73 -8.40 21.88
N PHE A 176 -11.00 -8.55 22.26
CA PHE A 176 -12.11 -8.37 21.33
C PHE A 176 -12.11 -6.96 20.73
N ALA A 177 -12.00 -5.93 21.58
CA ALA A 177 -11.96 -4.54 21.13
C ALA A 177 -10.78 -4.30 20.16
N ALA A 178 -9.57 -4.76 20.53
CA ALA A 178 -8.38 -4.64 19.70
C ALA A 178 -8.55 -5.35 18.35
N VAL A 179 -9.02 -6.59 18.35
CA VAL A 179 -9.26 -7.38 17.12
C VAL A 179 -10.27 -6.68 16.21
N ILE A 180 -11.38 -6.17 16.76
CA ILE A 180 -12.39 -5.44 16.00
C ILE A 180 -11.79 -4.18 15.36
N VAL A 181 -11.06 -3.39 16.14
CA VAL A 181 -10.45 -2.12 15.68
C VAL A 181 -9.40 -2.39 14.61
N ILE A 182 -8.46 -3.29 14.89
CA ILE A 182 -7.37 -3.66 13.97
C ILE A 182 -7.93 -4.20 12.66
N ASN A 183 -8.89 -5.12 12.71
CA ASN A 183 -9.51 -5.69 11.50
C ASN A 183 -10.23 -4.63 10.67
N ARG A 184 -10.99 -3.74 11.32
CA ARG A 184 -11.68 -2.65 10.62
C ARG A 184 -10.71 -1.63 10.02
N LEU A 185 -9.64 -1.29 10.72
CA LEU A 185 -8.62 -0.37 10.21
C LEU A 185 -7.90 -0.99 9.00
N ALA A 186 -7.49 -2.25 9.10
CA ALA A 186 -6.88 -2.98 7.98
C ALA A 186 -7.83 -3.02 6.76
N ALA A 187 -9.10 -3.38 6.97
CA ALA A 187 -10.10 -3.40 5.90
C ALA A 187 -10.38 -2.02 5.29
N ARG A 188 -10.34 -0.95 6.10
CA ARG A 188 -10.49 0.44 5.62
C ARG A 188 -9.28 0.87 4.79
N LEU A 189 -8.07 0.57 5.24
CA LEU A 189 -6.84 0.92 4.51
C LEU A 189 -6.80 0.23 3.15
N ILE A 190 -7.10 -1.07 3.09
CA ILE A 190 -7.16 -1.82 1.82
C ILE A 190 -8.19 -1.20 0.87
N LYS A 191 -9.39 -0.85 1.37
CA LYS A 191 -10.41 -0.19 0.55
C LYS A 191 -9.98 1.19 0.05
N GLN A 192 -9.24 1.95 0.85
CA GLN A 192 -8.73 3.26 0.46
C GLN A 192 -7.62 3.15 -0.58
N GLU A 193 -6.73 2.15 -0.46
CA GLU A 193 -5.73 1.83 -1.48
C GLU A 193 -6.39 1.45 -2.81
N ASP A 194 -7.43 0.60 -2.79
CA ASP A 194 -8.19 0.23 -3.98
C ASP A 194 -8.86 1.45 -4.64
N LEU A 195 -9.45 2.34 -3.83
CA LEU A 195 -10.08 3.57 -4.32
C LEU A 195 -9.06 4.55 -4.91
N ALA A 196 -7.89 4.71 -4.27
CA ALA A 196 -6.81 5.55 -4.77
C ALA A 196 -6.23 4.99 -6.09
N ALA A 197 -6.09 3.67 -6.19
CA ALA A 197 -5.67 2.99 -7.41
C ALA A 197 -6.69 3.16 -8.56
N GLN A 198 -7.98 3.25 -8.26
CA GLN A 198 -9.03 3.56 -9.24
C GLN A 198 -8.99 5.04 -9.68
N ARG A 199 -8.89 5.98 -8.74
CA ARG A 199 -8.77 7.43 -9.05
C ARG A 199 -7.54 7.77 -9.90
N GLY A 200 -6.43 7.04 -9.71
CA GLY A 200 -5.25 7.17 -10.57
C GLY A 200 -5.47 6.69 -12.01
N ARG A 201 -6.45 5.81 -12.27
CA ARG A 201 -6.85 5.42 -13.63
C ARG A 201 -7.76 6.47 -14.25
N ASP A 202 -8.71 7.01 -13.50
CA ASP A 202 -9.65 8.02 -13.98
C ASP A 202 -8.94 9.32 -14.39
N LEU A 203 -7.91 9.74 -13.66
CA LEU A 203 -7.08 10.89 -14.03
C LEU A 203 -6.34 10.69 -15.37
N ARG A 204 -5.85 9.48 -15.67
CA ARG A 204 -5.18 9.18 -16.95
C ARG A 204 -6.17 9.07 -18.10
N VAL A 205 -7.36 8.57 -17.84
CA VAL A 205 -8.45 8.54 -18.84
C VAL A 205 -8.91 9.97 -19.14
N GLN A 206 -9.06 10.83 -18.13
CA GLN A 206 -9.38 12.24 -18.33
C GLN A 206 -8.26 13.00 -19.07
N GLU A 207 -6.99 12.73 -18.78
CA GLU A 207 -5.88 13.33 -19.54
C GLU A 207 -5.86 12.84 -21.00
N ALA A 208 -6.13 11.56 -21.25
CA ALA A 208 -6.24 11.00 -22.59
C ALA A 208 -7.44 11.55 -23.36
N ILE A 209 -8.60 11.73 -22.70
CA ILE A 209 -9.79 12.36 -23.29
C ILE A 209 -9.51 13.83 -23.59
N ASN A 210 -8.91 14.59 -22.67
CA ASN A 210 -8.57 16.00 -22.91
C ASN A 210 -7.60 16.15 -24.10
N ARG A 211 -6.56 15.31 -24.16
CA ARG A 211 -5.63 15.27 -25.30
C ARG A 211 -6.30 14.84 -26.61
N MET A 212 -7.29 13.94 -26.56
CA MET A 212 -8.04 13.50 -27.73
C MET A 212 -9.01 14.58 -28.24
N VAL A 213 -9.72 15.26 -27.34
CA VAL A 213 -10.61 16.39 -27.69
C VAL A 213 -9.81 17.52 -28.34
N ILE A 214 -8.65 17.89 -27.79
CA ILE A 214 -7.77 18.91 -28.38
C ILE A 214 -7.21 18.47 -29.75
N ALA A 215 -7.03 17.17 -29.98
CA ALA A 215 -6.54 16.62 -31.25
C ALA A 215 -7.62 16.47 -32.34
N ASP A 216 -8.90 16.38 -31.93
CA ASP A 216 -10.08 16.22 -32.79
C ASP A 216 -10.81 17.54 -33.09
N MET A 217 -10.44 18.64 -32.41
CA MET A 217 -10.84 19.99 -32.84
C MET A 217 -10.34 20.22 -34.28
N GLY A 218 -11.27 20.42 -35.20
CA GLY A 218 -10.97 20.69 -36.61
C GLY A 218 -10.21 22.01 -36.84
N ASP A 219 -10.13 22.86 -35.83
CA ASP A 219 -9.44 24.15 -35.88
C ASP A 219 -7.97 24.00 -35.47
N GLY A 220 -7.08 24.57 -36.28
CA GLY A 220 -5.66 24.68 -35.96
C GLY A 220 -5.42 25.76 -34.90
N ILE A 221 -4.87 25.38 -33.74
CA ILE A 221 -4.50 26.31 -32.66
C ILE A 221 -2.97 26.40 -32.60
N LEU A 222 -2.47 27.63 -32.70
CA LEU A 222 -1.05 27.98 -32.59
C LEU A 222 -0.87 28.98 -31.45
N VAL A 223 -0.02 28.66 -30.48
CA VAL A 223 0.32 29.56 -29.37
C VAL A 223 1.66 30.22 -29.67
N VAL A 224 1.69 31.55 -29.67
CA VAL A 224 2.84 32.36 -30.06
C VAL A 224 3.18 33.34 -28.94
N GLY A 225 4.47 33.48 -28.64
CA GLY A 225 4.98 34.47 -27.69
C GLY A 225 5.03 35.88 -28.27
N PRO A 226 5.22 36.91 -27.43
CA PRO A 226 5.21 38.33 -27.85
C PRO A 226 6.27 38.67 -28.90
N GLU A 227 7.37 37.92 -28.94
CA GLU A 227 8.47 38.05 -29.91
C GLU A 227 8.21 37.30 -31.24
N GLY A 228 7.01 36.72 -31.43
CA GLY A 228 6.67 35.92 -32.62
C GLY A 228 7.24 34.50 -32.63
N ASN A 229 7.73 34.00 -31.48
CA ASN A 229 8.20 32.62 -31.33
C ASN A 229 7.01 31.67 -31.12
N VAL A 230 6.93 30.59 -31.87
CA VAL A 230 5.91 29.56 -31.69
C VAL A 230 6.24 28.70 -30.47
N LEU A 231 5.32 28.64 -29.51
CA LEU A 231 5.46 27.92 -28.25
C LEU A 231 4.87 26.51 -28.31
N THR A 232 3.66 26.38 -28.87
CA THR A 232 3.01 25.08 -29.06
C THR A 232 1.98 25.15 -30.18
N ALA A 233 1.69 24.00 -30.80
CA ALA A 233 0.66 23.85 -31.81
C ALA A 233 -0.14 22.57 -31.52
N ASN A 234 -1.45 22.60 -31.75
CA ASN A 234 -2.22 21.36 -31.73
C ASN A 234 -1.95 20.54 -33.02
N PRO A 235 -2.23 19.23 -33.03
CA PRO A 235 -2.03 18.38 -34.20
C PRO A 235 -2.81 18.84 -35.45
N ALA A 236 -3.94 19.54 -35.29
CA ALA A 236 -4.67 20.12 -36.41
C ALA A 236 -3.87 21.25 -37.07
N ALA A 237 -3.27 22.15 -36.30
CA ALA A 237 -2.38 23.20 -36.80
C ALA A 237 -1.12 22.59 -37.45
N GLU A 238 -0.52 21.56 -36.87
CA GLU A 238 0.62 20.86 -37.49
C GLU A 238 0.27 20.26 -38.87
N ARG A 239 -0.91 19.63 -38.98
CA ARG A 239 -1.41 19.08 -40.25
C ARG A 239 -1.73 20.18 -41.28
N MET A 240 -2.34 21.28 -40.85
CA MET A 240 -2.71 22.40 -41.73
C MET A 240 -1.47 23.17 -42.22
N LEU A 241 -0.48 23.35 -41.35
CA LEU A 241 0.73 24.10 -41.64
C LEU A 241 1.84 23.23 -42.26
N GLY A 242 1.71 21.90 -42.20
CA GLY A 242 2.72 20.95 -42.70
C GLY A 242 4.01 20.95 -41.87
N LEU A 243 3.92 21.33 -40.58
CA LEU A 243 5.05 21.52 -39.69
C LEU A 243 4.95 20.60 -38.47
N SER A 244 6.09 20.11 -37.97
CA SER A 244 6.15 19.39 -36.69
C SER A 244 6.84 20.28 -35.65
N ILE A 245 6.10 20.64 -34.60
CA ILE A 245 6.51 21.56 -33.54
C ILE A 245 6.65 20.76 -32.24
N PRO A 246 7.88 20.40 -31.83
CA PRO A 246 8.10 19.65 -30.60
C PRO A 246 7.70 20.47 -29.37
N TYR A 247 6.99 19.83 -28.44
CA TYR A 247 6.41 20.44 -27.23
C TYR A 247 7.40 21.07 -26.22
N ASP A 248 8.71 21.02 -26.50
CA ASP A 248 9.77 21.30 -25.51
C ASP A 248 10.92 22.18 -26.06
N LYS A 249 10.79 22.70 -27.29
CA LYS A 249 11.76 23.64 -27.88
C LYS A 249 11.08 24.70 -28.75
N PRO A 250 11.10 25.98 -28.37
CA PRO A 250 10.64 27.06 -29.24
C PRO A 250 11.62 27.21 -30.40
N THR A 251 11.38 26.49 -31.49
CA THR A 251 12.36 26.32 -32.57
C THR A 251 12.04 27.19 -33.79
N TYR A 252 10.84 27.78 -33.85
CA TYR A 252 10.36 28.46 -35.06
C TYR A 252 9.80 29.84 -34.75
N ARG A 253 10.31 30.85 -35.45
CA ARG A 253 9.69 32.18 -35.54
C ARG A 253 8.70 32.23 -36.69
N LEU A 254 7.56 32.87 -36.48
CA LEU A 254 6.55 33.06 -37.52
C LEU A 254 7.13 33.72 -38.79
N SER A 255 8.09 34.63 -38.63
CA SER A 255 8.74 35.38 -39.70
C SER A 255 9.79 34.58 -40.50
N GLU A 256 10.25 33.44 -39.99
CA GLU A 256 11.28 32.62 -40.65
C GLU A 256 10.69 31.66 -41.69
N MET A 257 9.37 31.45 -41.66
CA MET A 257 8.67 30.56 -42.57
C MET A 257 7.85 31.36 -43.57
N SER A 258 8.22 31.28 -44.86
CA SER A 258 7.50 31.97 -45.94
C SER A 258 6.01 31.62 -45.98
N ALA A 259 5.64 30.39 -45.62
CA ALA A 259 4.25 29.93 -45.53
C ALA A 259 3.44 30.58 -44.38
N LEU A 260 4.12 31.05 -43.33
CA LEU A 260 3.50 31.67 -42.15
C LEU A 260 3.56 33.20 -42.17
N MET A 261 4.18 33.79 -43.19
CA MET A 261 4.37 35.23 -43.33
C MET A 261 3.05 36.03 -43.27
N PRO A 262 1.93 35.60 -43.90
CA PRO A 262 0.65 36.31 -43.76
C PRO A 262 0.10 36.31 -42.33
N ILE A 263 0.36 35.24 -41.56
CA ILE A 263 -0.04 35.12 -40.15
C ILE A 263 0.88 35.98 -39.27
N ALA A 264 2.18 35.99 -39.57
CA ALA A 264 3.17 36.84 -38.89
C ALA A 264 2.80 38.32 -39.04
N ASP A 265 2.52 38.77 -40.26
CA ASP A 265 2.18 40.17 -40.56
C ASP A 265 0.91 40.60 -39.82
N ALA A 266 -0.12 39.75 -39.82
CA ALA A 266 -1.35 40.04 -39.09
C ALA A 266 -1.14 40.05 -37.57
N PHE A 267 -0.35 39.13 -37.03
CA PHE A 267 -0.01 39.07 -35.60
C PHE A 267 0.74 40.32 -35.14
N PHE A 268 1.77 40.75 -35.88
CA PHE A 268 2.54 41.95 -35.54
C PHE A 268 1.72 43.23 -35.76
N THR A 269 0.85 43.27 -36.77
CA THR A 269 -0.10 44.38 -36.97
C THR A 269 -1.08 44.50 -35.79
N TRP A 270 -1.59 43.36 -35.30
CA TRP A 270 -2.48 43.32 -34.14
C TRP A 270 -1.77 43.75 -32.85
N ILE A 271 -0.58 43.21 -32.55
CA ILE A 271 0.23 43.64 -31.39
C ILE A 271 0.55 45.14 -31.45
N GLY A 272 0.89 45.65 -32.64
CA GLY A 272 1.16 47.08 -32.85
C GLY A 272 -0.06 47.97 -32.59
N GLN A 273 -1.28 47.47 -32.87
CA GLN A 273 -2.54 48.18 -32.56
C GLN A 273 -2.95 48.06 -31.08
N SER A 274 -2.67 46.91 -30.44
CA SER A 274 -2.95 46.68 -29.01
C SER A 274 -1.98 47.39 -28.05
N SER A 275 -0.86 47.90 -28.55
CA SER A 275 0.14 48.65 -27.76
C SER A 275 -0.14 50.16 -27.69
N ALA A 276 -1.16 50.66 -28.37
CA ALA A 276 -1.67 52.02 -28.18
C ALA A 276 -2.64 52.06 -26.97
N PRO A 277 -2.70 53.16 -26.18
CA PRO A 277 -3.54 53.20 -24.99
C PRO A 277 -5.01 53.01 -25.36
N ALA A 278 -5.58 51.88 -24.98
CA ALA A 278 -6.93 51.47 -25.36
C ALA A 278 -7.99 52.19 -24.53
N GLU A 279 -8.69 53.16 -25.14
CA GLU A 279 -10.08 53.44 -24.75
C GLU A 279 -10.98 52.35 -25.37
N GLY A 280 -11.29 51.33 -24.56
CA GLY A 280 -12.61 50.71 -24.55
C GLY A 280 -13.09 49.96 -25.79
N LYS A 281 -12.25 49.20 -26.50
CA LYS A 281 -12.75 48.20 -27.46
C LYS A 281 -12.26 46.79 -27.12
N ALA A 282 -13.26 45.95 -26.82
CA ALA A 282 -13.15 44.54 -26.51
C ALA A 282 -12.36 43.75 -27.57
N GLU A 283 -11.67 42.72 -27.08
CA GLU A 283 -10.95 41.66 -27.79
C GLU A 283 -11.64 41.25 -29.10
N ALA A 284 -11.23 41.85 -30.22
CA ALA A 284 -11.66 41.43 -31.54
C ALA A 284 -10.68 40.37 -32.06
N SER A 285 -11.20 39.19 -32.38
CA SER A 285 -10.46 38.19 -33.15
C SER A 285 -10.15 38.74 -34.54
N VAL A 286 -8.86 38.75 -34.92
CA VAL A 286 -8.42 39.13 -36.27
C VAL A 286 -8.41 37.87 -37.13
N PHE A 287 -9.24 37.86 -38.16
CA PHE A 287 -9.31 36.75 -39.12
C PHE A 287 -8.37 37.02 -40.29
N VAL A 288 -7.48 36.06 -40.56
CA VAL A 288 -6.52 36.12 -41.67
C VAL A 288 -6.77 34.92 -42.56
N VAL A 289 -7.07 35.18 -43.84
CA VAL A 289 -7.28 34.12 -44.82
C VAL A 289 -5.97 33.84 -45.52
N VAL A 290 -5.35 32.70 -45.22
CA VAL A 290 -4.20 32.19 -45.95
C VAL A 290 -4.73 31.37 -47.13
N LYS A 291 -4.54 31.85 -48.36
CA LYS A 291 -4.83 31.07 -49.56
C LYS A 291 -3.68 30.07 -49.82
N PRO A 292 -3.99 28.85 -50.26
CA PRO A 292 -2.98 27.85 -50.63
C PRO A 292 -2.14 28.29 -51.84
#